data_AF-A0AAV4RKY4-F1
#
_entry.id   AF-A0AAV4RKY4-F1
#
_cell.length_a   1.000
_cell.length_b   1.000
_cell.length_c   1.000
_cell.angle_alpha   90.00
_cell.angle_beta   90.00
_cell.angle_gamma   90.00
#
_symmetry.space_group_name_H-M   'P 1'
#
loop_
_entity.id
_entity.type
_entity.pdbx_description
1 polymer ?
#
loop_
_entity_poly.entity_id
_entity_poly.type
_entity_poly.pdbx_seq_one_letter_code
_entity_poly.pdbx_strand_id
1 'polypeptide(L)'
;MAEEKQIAKGVPPEFHELYCPDPQLKENLIAELTRLDDSYSNRLRDLDRNCDRQACPGGWNDHDSAVFEHILEQYPADLPDRRVLCFDRLKRTFPHKTLGQLMSYETWYQNNRFHKDRRKKVPRGLGEGEMELAAQSRHRDLPSPAGARWTPVEQGRSTAAEIQVRSAPSEGSQLHIQGCGTSVFKKGTLVYLQVEQWRKEKENERLQVSEMEAQRKLALKVVQQRQAAKEEYRRELARQRLAAYYEERLRFQKESEEALQRRVDDARKMSKDRSKHDKERVRYRTELFYANQKERRERMLKLREEEKARQHRLDQLRKQVQENLDHPPDRIHQDTVASQARKEASSEGLALKALHELRTVLDAEVHRDPRVRLEQQLREAGLLNSDYARHVLSQMHAPREPRKDTVSSLFLQDLEN
;
A
#
# COMPACT_ATOMS: atom_id res chain seq x y z
N MET A 1 30.71 -9.65 12.25
CA MET A 1 30.33 -11.07 12.38
C MET A 1 29.52 -11.19 13.66
N ALA A 2 28.25 -10.78 13.62
CA ALA A 2 27.34 -10.97 14.75
C ALA A 2 26.81 -12.39 14.62
N GLU A 3 27.09 -13.24 15.60
CA GLU A 3 26.59 -14.61 15.67
C GLU A 3 25.06 -14.58 15.53
N GLU A 4 24.55 -15.08 14.40
CA GLU A 4 23.14 -15.45 14.30
C GLU A 4 22.91 -16.52 15.37
N LYS A 5 22.29 -16.12 16.49
CA LYS A 5 21.74 -17.07 17.46
C LYS A 5 20.82 -18.00 16.67
N GLN A 6 21.31 -19.20 16.36
CA GLN A 6 20.50 -20.29 15.86
C GLN A 6 19.42 -20.49 16.93
N ILE A 7 18.19 -20.14 16.59
CA ILE A 7 17.03 -20.47 17.42
C ILE A 7 17.01 -22.00 17.44
N ALA A 8 17.32 -22.57 18.61
CA ALA A 8 17.24 -24.00 18.83
C ALA A 8 15.81 -24.41 18.47
N LYS A 9 15.67 -25.25 17.43
CA LYS A 9 14.38 -25.80 17.03
C LYS A 9 14.01 -26.90 18.00
N GLY A 10 12.75 -26.93 18.42
CA GLY A 10 12.22 -27.89 19.37
C GLY A 10 12.13 -27.37 20.80
N VAL A 11 11.18 -27.93 21.54
CA VAL A 11 10.95 -27.68 22.96
C VAL A 11 12.27 -27.84 23.74
N PRO A 12 12.72 -26.84 24.50
CA PRO A 12 13.97 -26.93 25.24
C PRO A 12 14.01 -28.18 26.13
N PRO A 13 15.16 -28.90 26.22
CA PRO A 13 15.27 -30.12 27.01
C PRO A 13 14.93 -29.88 28.50
N GLU A 14 15.11 -28.65 28.97
CA GLU A 14 14.75 -28.16 30.30
C GLU A 14 13.26 -28.39 30.65
N PHE A 15 12.34 -28.33 29.68
CA PHE A 15 10.91 -28.60 29.89
C PHE A 15 10.59 -30.10 30.05
N HIS A 16 11.44 -30.96 29.50
CA HIS A 16 11.32 -32.41 29.68
C HIS A 16 11.85 -32.84 31.06
N GLU A 17 12.81 -32.11 31.62
CA GLU A 17 13.45 -32.39 32.91
C GLU A 17 12.71 -31.75 34.11
N LEU A 18 11.85 -30.75 33.88
CA LEU A 18 11.03 -30.12 34.93
C LEU A 18 10.09 -31.13 35.60
N TYR A 19 10.17 -31.21 36.93
CA TYR A 19 9.30 -32.03 37.78
C TYR A 19 7.94 -31.35 37.91
N CYS A 20 6.89 -31.95 37.33
CA CYS A 20 5.51 -31.46 37.39
C CYS A 20 4.67 -32.41 38.25
N PRO A 21 3.90 -31.91 39.25
CA PRO A 21 3.03 -32.74 40.09
C PRO A 21 1.89 -33.45 39.34
N ASP A 22 1.51 -32.94 38.16
CA ASP A 22 0.49 -33.52 37.29
C ASP A 22 1.10 -33.91 35.93
N PRO A 23 1.28 -35.21 35.65
CA PRO A 23 1.83 -35.71 34.38
C PRO A 23 1.02 -35.26 33.16
N GLN A 24 -0.30 -35.17 33.29
CA GLN A 24 -1.19 -34.85 32.17
C GLN A 24 -1.11 -33.38 31.79
N LEU A 25 -0.88 -32.49 32.77
CA LEU A 25 -0.62 -31.07 32.52
C LEU A 25 0.72 -30.87 31.79
N LYS A 26 1.76 -31.63 32.16
CA LYS A 26 3.07 -31.59 31.52
C LYS A 26 3.00 -32.01 30.05
N GLU A 27 2.32 -33.13 29.77
CA GLU A 27 2.13 -33.62 28.40
C GLU A 27 1.36 -32.61 27.53
N ASN A 28 0.30 -31.99 28.08
CA ASN A 28 -0.46 -30.96 27.38
C ASN A 28 0.39 -29.71 27.10
N LEU A 29 1.23 -29.29 28.05
CA LEU A 29 2.08 -28.11 27.88
C LEU A 29 3.18 -28.37 26.83
N ILE A 30 3.77 -29.56 26.81
CA ILE A 30 4.74 -29.97 25.77
C ILE A 30 4.05 -30.05 24.40
N ALA A 31 2.83 -30.59 24.33
CA ALA A 31 2.07 -30.67 23.09
C ALA A 31 1.72 -29.28 22.54
N GLU A 32 1.31 -28.33 23.39
CA GLU A 32 1.02 -26.96 22.98
C GLU A 32 2.28 -26.19 22.53
N LEU A 33 3.41 -26.36 23.24
CA LEU A 33 4.68 -25.78 22.79
C LEU A 33 5.14 -26.35 21.44
N THR A 34 4.97 -27.66 21.24
CA THR A 34 5.28 -28.32 19.96
C THR A 34 4.39 -27.79 18.84
N ARG A 35 3.07 -27.65 19.08
CA ARG A 35 2.12 -27.07 18.13
C ARG A 35 2.48 -25.63 17.75
N LEU A 36 2.94 -24.84 18.72
CA LEU A 36 3.39 -23.47 18.47
C LEU A 36 4.67 -23.44 17.65
N ASP A 37 5.67 -24.24 18.00
CA ASP A 37 6.92 -24.33 17.21
C ASP A 37 6.64 -24.77 15.77
N ASP A 38 5.75 -25.74 15.57
CA ASP A 38 5.28 -26.17 14.24
C ASP A 38 4.56 -25.04 13.49
N SER A 39 3.70 -24.29 14.16
CA SER A 39 2.97 -23.15 13.58
C SER A 39 3.93 -22.03 13.13
N TYR A 40 4.90 -21.67 13.95
CA TYR A 40 5.91 -20.67 13.62
C TYR A 40 6.87 -21.17 12.53
N SER A 41 7.25 -22.45 12.57
CA SER A 41 8.06 -23.10 11.54
C SER A 41 7.32 -23.18 10.20
N ASN A 42 6.02 -23.46 10.20
CA ASN A 42 5.18 -23.40 9.00
C ASN A 42 5.09 -21.98 8.45
N ARG A 43 4.85 -21.00 9.32
CA ARG A 43 4.80 -19.58 8.93
C ARG A 43 6.12 -19.10 8.33
N LEU A 44 7.26 -19.53 8.86
CA LEU A 44 8.58 -19.26 8.29
C LEU A 44 8.74 -19.92 6.91
N ARG A 45 8.36 -21.20 6.78
CA ARG A 45 8.39 -21.92 5.50
C ARG A 45 7.51 -21.25 4.43
N ASP A 46 6.33 -20.77 4.81
CA ASP A 46 5.44 -20.08 3.88
C ASP A 46 5.96 -18.70 3.48
N LEU A 47 6.63 -17.99 4.40
CA LEU A 47 7.32 -16.73 4.09
C LEU A 47 8.49 -16.94 3.15
N ASP A 48 9.31 -17.99 3.38
CA ASP A 48 10.45 -18.34 2.53
C ASP A 48 9.96 -18.78 1.13
N ARG A 49 8.94 -19.65 1.04
CA ARG A 49 8.30 -20.05 -0.24
C ARG A 49 7.76 -18.87 -1.06
N ASN A 50 7.18 -17.88 -0.39
CA ASN A 50 6.66 -16.68 -1.06
C ASN A 50 7.78 -15.75 -1.54
N CYS A 51 8.93 -15.75 -0.85
CA CYS A 51 10.13 -15.04 -1.29
C CYS A 51 10.78 -15.75 -2.50
N ASP A 52 10.89 -17.07 -2.47
CA ASP A 52 11.49 -17.87 -3.55
C ASP A 52 10.69 -17.79 -4.87
N ARG A 53 9.36 -17.63 -4.77
CA ARG A 53 8.49 -17.35 -5.92
C ARG A 53 8.82 -16.02 -6.62
N GLN A 54 9.42 -15.07 -5.90
CA GLN A 54 9.90 -13.80 -6.44
C GLN A 54 11.39 -13.93 -6.79
N ALA A 55 11.68 -14.63 -7.89
CA ALA A 55 13.04 -14.74 -8.39
C ALA A 55 13.63 -13.34 -8.67
N CYS A 56 14.93 -13.16 -8.38
CA CYS A 56 15.65 -11.94 -8.72
C CYS A 56 15.47 -11.65 -10.21
N PRO A 57 15.07 -10.43 -10.61
CA PRO A 57 15.04 -10.05 -12.01
C PRO A 57 16.38 -10.38 -12.66
N GLY A 58 16.36 -11.12 -13.77
CA GLY A 58 17.56 -11.65 -14.40
C GLY A 58 18.56 -10.55 -14.79
N GLY A 59 19.86 -10.84 -14.65
CA GLY A 59 20.95 -9.98 -15.08
C GLY A 59 21.54 -9.06 -14.01
N TRP A 60 21.23 -9.26 -12.73
CA TRP A 60 21.91 -8.61 -11.60
C TRP A 60 22.89 -9.59 -10.97
N ASN A 61 24.14 -9.17 -10.79
CA ASN A 61 25.14 -9.93 -10.06
C ASN A 61 25.22 -9.47 -8.58
N ASP A 62 25.93 -10.21 -7.74
CA ASP A 62 26.06 -9.86 -6.31
C ASP A 62 26.79 -8.52 -6.09
N HIS A 63 27.72 -8.17 -6.98
CA HIS A 63 28.44 -6.90 -6.94
C HIS A 63 27.53 -5.71 -7.27
N ASP A 64 26.72 -5.81 -8.32
CA ASP A 64 25.72 -4.84 -8.74
C ASP A 64 24.68 -4.64 -7.64
N SER A 65 24.31 -5.73 -6.95
CA SER A 65 23.40 -5.71 -5.79
C SER A 65 24.01 -4.91 -4.63
N ALA A 66 25.29 -5.12 -4.33
CA ALA A 66 26.01 -4.38 -3.30
C ALA A 66 26.17 -2.89 -3.66
N VAL A 67 26.48 -2.58 -4.93
CA VAL A 67 26.56 -1.21 -5.43
C VAL A 67 25.19 -0.53 -5.37
N PHE A 68 24.11 -1.22 -5.72
CA PHE A 68 22.74 -0.72 -5.62
C PHE A 68 22.36 -0.39 -4.18
N GLU A 69 22.63 -1.30 -3.24
CA GLU A 69 22.39 -1.08 -1.81
C GLU A 69 23.20 0.11 -1.29
N HIS A 70 24.49 0.16 -1.60
CA HIS A 70 25.38 1.26 -1.19
C HIS A 70 24.89 2.62 -1.70
N ILE A 71 24.42 2.69 -2.95
CA ILE A 71 23.86 3.93 -3.51
C ILE A 71 22.61 4.34 -2.73
N LEU A 72 21.73 3.42 -2.36
CA LEU A 72 20.53 3.75 -1.58
C LEU A 72 20.84 4.21 -0.16
N GLU A 73 21.88 3.67 0.47
CA GLU A 73 22.33 4.06 1.82
C GLU A 73 22.96 5.45 1.87
N GLN A 74 23.62 5.87 0.79
CA GLN A 74 24.25 7.19 0.69
C GLN A 74 23.23 8.35 0.69
N TYR A 75 21.95 8.09 0.44
CA TYR A 75 20.89 9.09 0.49
C TYR A 75 19.98 8.90 1.72
N PRO A 76 19.98 9.85 2.68
CA PRO A 76 19.11 9.81 3.86
C PRO A 76 17.64 9.69 3.50
N ALA A 77 16.87 8.96 4.32
CA ALA A 77 15.43 8.75 4.11
C ALA A 77 14.61 10.05 4.12
N ASP A 78 15.08 11.07 4.84
CA ASP A 78 14.38 12.35 5.05
C ASP A 78 14.59 13.37 3.93
N LEU A 79 15.38 13.03 2.90
CA LEU A 79 15.69 13.94 1.80
C LEU A 79 14.50 14.06 0.82
N PRO A 80 14.05 15.29 0.46
CA PRO A 80 13.04 15.46 -0.58
C PRO A 80 13.56 14.94 -1.93
N ASP A 81 12.68 14.32 -2.71
CA ASP A 81 13.02 13.71 -4.00
C ASP A 81 14.16 12.67 -3.97
N ARG A 82 14.39 12.04 -2.80
CA ARG A 82 15.38 10.95 -2.61
C ARG A 82 15.36 9.93 -3.74
N ARG A 83 14.17 9.45 -4.11
CA ARG A 83 14.01 8.45 -5.18
C ARG A 83 14.53 8.97 -6.52
N VAL A 84 14.28 10.23 -6.86
CA VAL A 84 14.75 10.83 -8.12
C VAL A 84 16.26 10.91 -8.15
N LEU A 85 16.89 11.34 -7.05
CA LEU A 85 18.34 11.45 -6.92
C LEU A 85 19.03 10.08 -6.93
N CYS A 86 18.47 9.10 -6.22
CA CYS A 86 18.96 7.72 -6.28
C CYS A 86 18.89 7.18 -7.70
N PHE A 87 17.78 7.36 -8.41
CA PHE A 87 17.62 6.86 -9.78
C PHE A 87 18.49 7.60 -10.81
N ASP A 88 18.75 8.88 -10.62
CA ASP A 88 19.72 9.63 -11.45
C ASP A 88 21.13 9.05 -11.28
N ARG A 89 21.53 8.76 -10.04
CA ARG A 89 22.82 8.13 -9.76
C ARG A 89 22.89 6.68 -10.26
N LEU A 90 21.83 5.89 -10.07
CA LEU A 90 21.73 4.50 -10.53
C LEU A 90 21.81 4.40 -12.07
N LYS A 91 21.22 5.35 -12.80
CA LYS A 91 21.35 5.42 -14.26
C LYS A 91 22.78 5.71 -14.71
N ARG A 92 23.53 6.51 -13.94
CA ARG A 92 24.95 6.80 -14.24
C ARG A 92 25.85 5.62 -13.91
N THR A 93 25.56 4.86 -12.85
CA THR A 93 26.35 3.68 -12.46
C THR A 93 26.04 2.45 -13.32
N PHE A 94 24.80 2.32 -13.82
CA PHE A 94 24.37 1.21 -14.67
C PHE A 94 23.90 1.69 -16.05
N PRO A 95 24.79 2.19 -16.92
CA PRO A 95 24.43 2.74 -18.24
C PRO A 95 23.87 1.68 -19.20
N HIS A 96 24.18 0.41 -18.95
CA HIS A 96 23.75 -0.74 -19.74
C HIS A 96 22.39 -1.32 -19.27
N LYS A 97 21.79 -0.78 -18.21
CA LYS A 97 20.49 -1.22 -17.69
C LYS A 97 19.42 -0.20 -18.06
N THR A 98 18.27 -0.70 -18.51
CA THR A 98 17.14 0.18 -18.80
C THR A 98 16.49 0.66 -17.50
N LEU A 99 15.81 1.81 -17.55
CA LEU A 99 15.05 2.31 -16.39
C LEU A 99 14.01 1.28 -15.89
N GLY A 100 13.38 0.54 -16.80
CA GLY A 100 12.46 -0.54 -16.44
C GLY A 100 13.12 -1.65 -15.62
N GLN A 101 14.35 -2.03 -15.96
CA GLN A 101 15.13 -3.03 -15.21
C GLN A 101 15.57 -2.54 -13.83
N LEU A 102 15.89 -1.25 -13.70
CA LEU A 102 16.21 -0.63 -12.40
C LEU A 102 14.97 -0.58 -11.49
N MET A 103 13.80 -0.25 -12.03
CA MET A 103 12.55 -0.22 -11.25
C MET A 103 12.08 -1.62 -10.84
N SER A 104 12.21 -2.62 -11.72
CA SER A 104 11.85 -4.00 -11.37
C SER A 104 12.76 -4.55 -10.27
N TYR A 105 14.05 -4.24 -10.32
CA TYR A 105 15.00 -4.60 -9.27
C TYR A 105 14.76 -3.82 -7.97
N GLU A 106 14.45 -2.51 -8.02
CA GLU A 106 14.04 -1.75 -6.82
C GLU A 106 12.85 -2.42 -6.12
N THR A 107 11.83 -2.81 -6.89
CA THR A 107 10.64 -3.45 -6.36
C THR A 107 10.97 -4.79 -5.70
N TRP A 108 11.79 -5.62 -6.37
CA TRP A 108 12.28 -6.88 -5.81
C TRP A 108 13.12 -6.65 -4.55
N TYR A 109 14.04 -5.68 -4.56
CA TYR A 109 14.89 -5.35 -3.42
C TYR A 109 14.08 -4.89 -2.21
N GLN A 110 13.09 -4.02 -2.41
CA GLN A 110 12.19 -3.57 -1.33
C GLN A 110 11.38 -4.75 -0.76
N ASN A 111 10.83 -5.60 -1.62
CA ASN A 111 10.13 -6.80 -1.19
C ASN A 111 11.06 -7.74 -0.41
N ASN A 112 12.25 -8.03 -0.93
CA ASN A 112 13.23 -8.92 -0.29
C ASN A 112 13.71 -8.36 1.06
N ARG A 113 13.97 -7.04 1.15
CA ARG A 113 14.28 -6.37 2.41
C ARG A 113 13.14 -6.51 3.41
N PHE A 114 11.89 -6.29 2.98
CA PHE A 114 10.71 -6.48 3.82
C PHE A 114 10.55 -7.94 4.26
N HIS A 115 10.82 -8.91 3.38
CA HIS A 115 10.83 -10.35 3.70
C HIS A 115 11.91 -10.67 4.75
N LYS A 116 13.15 -10.20 4.58
CA LYS A 116 14.23 -10.35 5.55
C LYS A 116 13.86 -9.74 6.90
N ASP A 117 13.25 -8.55 6.91
CA ASP A 117 12.81 -7.89 8.15
C ASP A 117 11.67 -8.64 8.84
N ARG A 118 10.70 -9.17 8.09
CA ARG A 118 9.63 -10.03 8.62
C ARG A 118 10.18 -11.33 9.17
N ARG A 119 11.05 -12.01 8.43
CA ARG A 119 11.72 -13.25 8.84
C ARG A 119 12.50 -13.05 10.14
N LYS A 120 13.20 -11.92 10.30
CA LYS A 120 13.89 -11.55 11.56
C LYS A 120 12.93 -11.30 12.74
N LYS A 121 11.68 -10.89 12.48
CA LYS A 121 10.68 -10.62 13.52
C LYS A 121 9.91 -11.86 13.98
N VAL A 122 9.75 -12.88 13.14
CA VAL A 122 8.99 -14.09 13.48
C VAL A 122 9.58 -14.85 14.69
N PRO A 123 10.90 -15.06 14.80
CA PRO A 123 11.49 -15.69 15.99
C PRO A 123 11.37 -14.85 17.27
N ARG A 124 11.28 -13.52 17.15
CA ARG A 124 11.03 -12.66 18.32
C ARG A 124 9.63 -12.87 18.88
N GLY A 125 8.63 -13.06 18.00
CA GLY A 125 7.27 -13.40 18.42
C GLY A 125 7.15 -14.81 19.01
N LEU A 126 7.98 -15.76 18.56
CA LEU A 126 8.08 -17.09 19.20
C LEU A 126 8.60 -16.96 20.64
N GLY A 127 9.69 -16.22 20.86
CA GLY A 127 10.24 -15.99 22.21
C GLY A 127 9.29 -15.22 23.15
N GLU A 128 8.48 -14.30 22.60
CA GLU A 128 7.42 -13.62 23.35
C GLU A 128 6.27 -14.57 23.73
N GLY A 129 5.86 -15.45 22.82
CA GLY A 129 4.83 -16.47 23.08
C GLY A 129 5.29 -17.55 24.07
N GLU A 130 6.54 -17.98 23.97
CA GLU A 130 7.17 -18.90 24.95
C GLU A 130 7.26 -18.25 26.34
N MET A 131 7.62 -16.96 26.43
CA MET A 131 7.62 -16.21 27.69
C MET A 131 6.21 -16.00 28.25
N GLU A 132 5.21 -15.76 27.41
CA GLU A 132 3.82 -15.60 27.81
C GLU A 132 3.24 -16.91 28.36
N LEU A 133 3.53 -18.04 27.72
CA LEU A 133 3.14 -19.36 28.19
C LEU A 133 3.89 -19.75 29.48
N ALA A 134 5.17 -19.42 29.58
CA ALA A 134 5.94 -19.60 30.81
C ALA A 134 5.45 -18.68 31.95
N ALA A 135 4.90 -17.50 31.64
CA ALA A 135 4.28 -16.62 32.63
C ALA A 135 2.89 -17.15 33.05
N GLN A 136 2.12 -17.70 32.13
CA GLN A 136 0.81 -18.32 32.41
C GLN A 136 0.93 -19.62 33.21
N SER A 137 1.97 -20.44 32.97
CA SER A 137 2.25 -21.61 33.80
C SER A 137 2.66 -21.23 35.22
N ARG A 138 3.56 -20.24 35.39
CA ARG A 138 3.93 -19.70 36.71
C ARG A 138 2.76 -19.08 37.48
N HIS A 139 1.75 -18.53 36.80
CA HIS A 139 0.51 -18.05 37.42
C HIS A 139 -0.46 -19.18 37.79
N ARG A 140 -0.37 -20.36 37.15
CA ARG A 140 -1.08 -21.58 37.56
C ARG A 140 -0.37 -22.33 38.69
N ASP A 141 0.94 -22.17 38.82
CA ASP A 141 1.77 -22.82 39.84
C ASP A 141 1.84 -22.03 41.17
N LEU A 142 1.14 -20.90 41.30
CA LEU A 142 0.91 -20.29 42.60
C LEU A 142 -0.05 -21.19 43.39
N PRO A 143 0.34 -21.70 44.57
CA PRO A 143 -0.58 -22.46 45.40
C PRO A 143 -1.73 -21.53 45.77
N SER A 144 -2.93 -21.87 45.27
CA SER A 144 -4.16 -21.43 45.91
C SER A 144 -4.01 -21.66 47.42
N PRO A 145 -4.29 -20.67 48.28
CA PRO A 145 -4.21 -20.88 49.71
C PRO A 145 -5.23 -21.96 50.08
N ALA A 146 -4.70 -23.17 50.28
CA ALA A 146 -5.42 -24.30 50.85
C ALA A 146 -5.87 -23.91 52.26
N GLY A 147 -7.09 -23.39 52.31
CA GLY A 147 -7.85 -23.07 53.52
C GLY A 147 -9.34 -22.85 53.26
N ALA A 148 -9.80 -22.87 52.01
CA ALA A 148 -11.21 -22.80 51.66
C ALA A 148 -11.71 -24.17 51.18
N ARG A 149 -12.29 -24.90 52.14
CA ARG A 149 -13.13 -26.08 51.92
C ARG A 149 -14.27 -25.73 50.96
N TRP A 150 -14.22 -26.23 49.73
CA TRP A 150 -15.38 -26.23 48.83
C TRP A 150 -16.35 -27.32 49.28
N THR A 151 -17.53 -26.93 49.75
CA THR A 151 -18.70 -27.82 49.82
C THR A 151 -19.43 -27.78 48.47
N PRO A 152 -19.97 -28.90 47.97
CA PRO A 152 -20.80 -28.89 46.76
C PRO A 152 -22.10 -28.13 47.02
N VAL A 153 -22.48 -27.23 46.11
CA VAL A 153 -23.83 -26.71 46.00
C VAL A 153 -24.67 -27.79 45.31
N GLU A 154 -25.45 -28.52 46.10
CA GLU A 154 -26.62 -29.23 45.59
C GLU A 154 -27.84 -28.31 45.67
N GLN A 155 -28.50 -28.18 44.53
CA GLN A 155 -29.83 -27.59 44.42
C GLN A 155 -30.83 -28.51 45.15
N GLY A 156 -31.30 -28.08 46.31
CA GLY A 156 -32.39 -28.70 47.05
C GLY A 156 -33.51 -27.70 47.26
N ARG A 157 -34.61 -27.90 46.53
CA ARG A 157 -35.93 -27.31 46.80
C ARG A 157 -36.44 -27.72 48.20
N SER A 158 -37.39 -26.91 48.67
CA SER A 158 -38.49 -27.24 49.59
C SER A 158 -38.43 -26.75 51.05
N THR A 159 -39.49 -25.97 51.32
CA THR A 159 -40.30 -25.87 52.54
C THR A 159 -39.71 -25.10 53.73
N ALA A 160 -39.99 -23.80 53.71
CA ALA A 160 -40.35 -23.06 54.92
C ALA A 160 -41.59 -23.74 55.56
N ALA A 161 -41.40 -24.33 56.74
CA ALA A 161 -42.48 -24.69 57.64
C ALA A 161 -42.56 -23.62 58.72
N GLU A 162 -43.56 -22.77 58.55
CA GLU A 162 -44.10 -21.82 59.49
C GLU A 162 -44.64 -22.59 60.72
N ILE A 163 -44.02 -22.42 61.90
CA ILE A 163 -44.62 -22.85 63.17
C ILE A 163 -44.97 -21.58 63.94
N GLN A 164 -46.20 -21.14 63.74
CA GLN A 164 -46.94 -20.30 64.67
C GLN A 164 -47.11 -21.04 66.01
N VAL A 165 -46.49 -20.52 67.07
CA VAL A 165 -46.89 -20.86 68.44
C VAL A 165 -48.08 -20.00 68.78
N ARG A 166 -49.26 -20.61 68.65
CA ARG A 166 -50.56 -20.05 68.95
C ARG A 166 -50.85 -20.22 70.44
N SER A 167 -51.12 -19.10 71.11
CA SER A 167 -51.64 -19.02 72.47
C SER A 167 -53.08 -19.54 72.55
N ALA A 168 -53.39 -20.34 73.57
CA ALA A 168 -54.75 -20.49 74.12
C ALA A 168 -54.68 -21.01 75.58
N PRO A 169 -55.66 -20.68 76.44
CA PRO A 169 -55.55 -20.73 77.90
C PRO A 169 -56.12 -22.02 78.49
N SER A 170 -55.71 -22.38 79.72
CA SER A 170 -56.43 -23.35 80.54
C SER A 170 -56.59 -22.82 81.96
N GLU A 171 -57.82 -22.44 82.28
CA GLU A 171 -58.30 -22.18 83.64
C GLU A 171 -58.41 -23.47 84.44
N GLY A 172 -58.32 -23.33 85.77
CA GLY A 172 -59.23 -24.01 86.70
C GLY A 172 -58.94 -25.47 87.03
N SER A 173 -58.11 -25.70 88.04
CA SER A 173 -58.28 -26.84 88.95
C SER A 173 -57.74 -26.47 90.33
N GLN A 174 -58.63 -25.97 91.18
CA GLN A 174 -58.46 -25.98 92.63
C GLN A 174 -58.45 -27.43 93.08
N LEU A 175 -57.31 -27.91 93.56
CA LEU A 175 -57.25 -29.07 94.45
C LEU A 175 -56.69 -28.61 95.79
N HIS A 176 -57.59 -28.65 96.75
CA HIS A 176 -57.37 -28.56 98.18
C HIS A 176 -56.45 -29.70 98.65
N ILE A 177 -55.24 -29.36 99.11
CA ILE A 177 -54.49 -30.19 100.04
C ILE A 177 -53.95 -29.29 101.15
N GLN A 178 -54.44 -29.57 102.34
CA GLN A 178 -54.10 -28.98 103.61
C GLN A 178 -52.77 -29.59 104.11
N GLY A 179 -51.88 -28.75 104.65
CA GLY A 179 -50.96 -29.17 105.70
C GLY A 179 -49.46 -29.21 105.37
N CYS A 180 -48.73 -28.47 106.22
CA CYS A 180 -47.38 -28.75 106.74
C CYS A 180 -46.17 -28.09 106.05
N GLY A 181 -45.37 -27.36 106.85
CA GLY A 181 -43.92 -27.37 106.69
C GLY A 181 -43.23 -26.05 106.30
N THR A 182 -43.30 -25.04 107.14
CA THR A 182 -42.37 -23.89 107.17
C THR A 182 -40.94 -24.33 107.52
N SER A 183 -40.20 -24.94 106.58
CA SER A 183 -38.73 -25.10 106.70
C SER A 183 -37.96 -25.35 105.40
N VAL A 184 -38.63 -25.61 104.26
CA VAL A 184 -37.96 -25.89 102.96
C VAL A 184 -37.67 -24.63 102.13
N PHE A 185 -38.24 -23.48 102.48
CA PHE A 185 -38.17 -22.23 101.70
C PHE A 185 -36.82 -21.47 101.75
N LYS A 186 -35.88 -21.85 102.63
CA LYS A 186 -34.60 -21.13 102.79
C LYS A 186 -33.45 -21.60 101.90
N LYS A 187 -33.50 -22.83 101.38
CA LYS A 187 -32.47 -23.36 100.44
C LYS A 187 -32.79 -23.08 98.97
N GLY A 188 -34.07 -23.03 98.61
CA GLY A 188 -34.51 -22.69 97.25
C GLY A 188 -34.29 -21.22 96.88
N THR A 189 -34.40 -20.30 97.84
CA THR A 189 -34.19 -18.85 97.65
C THR A 189 -32.74 -18.47 97.40
N LEU A 190 -31.79 -19.17 98.02
CA LEU A 190 -30.36 -18.94 97.86
C LEU A 190 -29.83 -19.40 96.49
N VAL A 191 -30.33 -20.54 96.01
CA VAL A 191 -30.07 -21.03 94.64
C VAL A 191 -30.71 -20.11 93.59
N TYR A 192 -31.91 -19.59 93.86
CA TYR A 192 -32.58 -18.64 92.97
C TYR A 192 -31.76 -17.35 92.80
N LEU A 193 -31.24 -16.80 93.90
CA LEU A 193 -30.37 -15.62 93.90
C LEU A 193 -29.06 -15.86 93.14
N GLN A 194 -28.42 -17.02 93.30
CA GLN A 194 -27.21 -17.37 92.54
C GLN A 194 -27.49 -17.55 91.04
N VAL A 195 -28.63 -18.15 90.66
CA VAL A 195 -29.03 -18.28 89.26
C VAL A 195 -29.37 -16.92 88.66
N GLU A 196 -29.97 -16.00 89.42
CA GLU A 196 -30.19 -14.61 88.96
C GLU A 196 -28.89 -13.84 88.79
N GLN A 197 -27.94 -13.96 89.73
CA GLN A 197 -26.61 -13.35 89.61
C GLN A 197 -25.88 -13.88 88.38
N TRP A 198 -25.89 -15.20 88.17
CA TRP A 198 -25.31 -15.83 86.99
C TRP A 198 -25.99 -15.39 85.68
N ARG A 199 -27.32 -15.22 85.65
CA ARG A 199 -28.03 -14.67 84.49
C ARG A 199 -27.63 -13.24 84.19
N LYS A 200 -27.50 -12.39 85.22
CA LYS A 200 -27.03 -11.00 85.07
C LYS A 200 -25.58 -10.94 84.60
N GLU A 201 -24.71 -11.81 85.11
CA GLU A 201 -23.34 -11.94 84.63
C GLU A 201 -23.28 -12.39 83.16
N LYS A 202 -24.06 -13.39 82.77
CA LYS A 202 -24.14 -13.85 81.37
C LYS A 202 -24.72 -12.80 80.43
N GLU A 203 -25.67 -12.02 80.90
CA GLU A 203 -26.25 -10.90 80.14
C GLU A 203 -25.24 -9.76 79.98
N ASN A 204 -24.49 -9.43 81.02
CA ASN A 204 -23.39 -8.46 80.95
C ASN A 204 -22.26 -8.93 80.02
N GLU A 205 -21.88 -10.21 80.07
CA GLU A 205 -20.91 -10.79 79.14
C GLU A 205 -21.40 -10.67 77.68
N ARG A 206 -22.69 -10.94 77.41
CA ARG A 206 -23.29 -10.77 76.08
C ARG A 206 -23.26 -9.32 75.60
N LEU A 207 -23.55 -8.37 76.50
CA LEU A 207 -23.47 -6.94 76.20
C LEU A 207 -22.03 -6.53 75.87
N GLN A 208 -21.04 -6.96 76.66
CA GLN A 208 -19.64 -6.69 76.40
C GLN A 208 -19.16 -7.29 75.07
N VAL A 209 -19.57 -8.52 74.72
CA VAL A 209 -19.25 -9.13 73.42
C VAL A 209 -19.88 -8.33 72.28
N SER A 210 -21.15 -7.91 72.41
CA SER A 210 -21.84 -7.06 71.43
C SER A 210 -21.15 -5.72 71.24
N GLU A 211 -20.72 -5.07 72.33
CA GLU A 211 -19.96 -3.82 72.30
C GLU A 211 -18.60 -4.00 71.60
N MET A 212 -17.87 -5.08 71.91
CA MET A 212 -16.59 -5.39 71.24
C MET A 212 -16.77 -5.71 69.76
N GLU A 213 -17.84 -6.40 69.37
CA GLU A 213 -18.19 -6.64 67.97
C GLU A 213 -18.58 -5.34 67.25
N ALA A 214 -19.33 -4.45 67.91
CA ALA A 214 -19.66 -3.13 67.39
C ALA A 214 -18.40 -2.28 67.16
N GLN A 215 -17.47 -2.28 68.13
CA GLN A 215 -16.17 -1.61 67.99
C GLN A 215 -15.32 -2.21 66.85
N ARG A 216 -15.27 -3.54 66.73
CA ARG A 216 -14.59 -4.23 65.61
C ARG A 216 -15.19 -3.84 64.26
N LYS A 217 -16.52 -3.79 64.15
CA LYS A 217 -17.23 -3.36 62.93
C LYS A 217 -16.92 -1.91 62.57
N LEU A 218 -16.87 -1.01 63.56
CA LEU A 218 -16.49 0.39 63.34
C LEU A 218 -15.04 0.52 62.89
N ALA A 219 -14.12 -0.22 63.52
CA ALA A 219 -12.70 -0.24 63.11
C ALA A 219 -12.52 -0.73 61.67
N LEU A 220 -13.23 -1.79 61.27
CA LEU A 220 -13.22 -2.29 59.89
C LEU A 220 -13.76 -1.25 58.89
N LYS A 221 -14.86 -0.55 59.23
CA LYS A 221 -15.39 0.53 58.39
C LYS A 221 -14.38 1.66 58.19
N VAL A 222 -13.66 2.06 59.23
CA VAL A 222 -12.60 3.10 59.13
C VAL A 222 -11.47 2.64 58.21
N VAL A 223 -11.05 1.37 58.30
CA VAL A 223 -10.03 0.81 57.40
C VAL A 223 -10.53 0.75 55.96
N GLN A 224 -11.76 0.32 55.72
CA GLN A 224 -12.38 0.29 54.39
C GLN A 224 -12.48 1.69 53.79
N GLN A 225 -12.90 2.69 54.56
CA GLN A 225 -12.94 4.09 54.10
C GLN A 225 -11.56 4.61 53.73
N ARG A 226 -10.53 4.30 54.52
CA ARG A 226 -9.13 4.66 54.20
C ARG A 226 -8.64 3.98 52.92
N GLN A 227 -9.01 2.72 52.69
CA GLN A 227 -8.66 2.00 51.46
C GLN A 227 -9.40 2.57 50.24
N ALA A 228 -10.69 2.83 50.38
CA ALA A 228 -11.52 3.45 49.34
C ALA A 228 -10.98 4.83 48.95
N ALA A 229 -10.66 5.70 49.93
CA ALA A 229 -10.08 7.02 49.66
C ALA A 229 -8.73 6.94 48.92
N LYS A 230 -7.87 5.97 49.28
CA LYS A 230 -6.60 5.72 48.56
C LYS A 230 -6.82 5.20 47.14
N GLU A 231 -7.90 4.47 46.90
CA GLU A 231 -8.25 3.99 45.57
C GLU A 231 -8.86 5.10 44.71
N GLU A 232 -9.76 5.90 45.27
CA GLU A 232 -10.32 7.09 44.62
C GLU A 232 -9.23 8.06 44.19
N TYR A 233 -8.28 8.37 45.07
CA TYR A 233 -7.13 9.20 44.73
C TYR A 233 -6.31 8.63 43.55
N ARG A 234 -6.08 7.31 43.53
CA ARG A 234 -5.39 6.65 42.42
C ARG A 234 -6.20 6.72 41.11
N ARG A 235 -7.52 6.54 41.19
CA ARG A 235 -8.44 6.64 40.04
C ARG A 235 -8.50 8.07 39.50
N GLU A 236 -8.51 9.08 40.37
CA GLU A 236 -8.47 10.49 39.97
C GLU A 236 -7.16 10.84 39.28
N LEU A 237 -6.02 10.43 39.84
CA LEU A 237 -4.72 10.65 39.20
C LEU A 237 -4.63 9.96 37.84
N ALA A 238 -5.13 8.73 37.73
CA ALA A 238 -5.20 8.01 36.45
C ALA A 238 -6.12 8.73 35.45
N ARG A 239 -7.27 9.24 35.90
CA ARG A 239 -8.20 10.02 35.08
C ARG A 239 -7.56 11.31 34.58
N GLN A 240 -6.83 12.03 35.43
CA GLN A 240 -6.11 13.25 35.04
C GLN A 240 -5.01 12.95 34.01
N ARG A 241 -4.24 11.87 34.21
CA ARG A 241 -3.21 11.43 33.25
C ARG A 241 -3.82 11.06 31.89
N LEU A 242 -4.94 10.35 31.89
CA LEU A 242 -5.66 10.02 30.66
C LEU A 242 -6.18 11.28 29.97
N ALA A 243 -6.78 12.22 30.72
CA ALA A 243 -7.26 13.48 30.17
C ALA A 243 -6.14 14.27 29.51
N ALA A 244 -4.99 14.44 30.20
CA ALA A 244 -3.82 15.13 29.65
C ALA A 244 -3.29 14.46 28.37
N TYR A 245 -3.22 13.12 28.35
CA TYR A 245 -2.82 12.38 27.16
C TYR A 245 -3.76 12.60 25.97
N TYR A 246 -5.08 12.59 26.20
CA TYR A 246 -6.05 12.84 25.12
C TYR A 246 -6.01 14.29 24.64
N GLU A 247 -5.79 15.26 25.53
CA GLU A 247 -5.60 16.67 25.17
C GLU A 247 -4.35 16.87 24.30
N GLU A 248 -3.21 16.29 24.67
CA GLU A 248 -1.99 16.33 23.87
C GLU A 248 -2.19 15.66 22.51
N ARG A 249 -2.84 14.49 22.49
CA ARG A 249 -3.16 13.79 21.24
C ARG A 249 -4.05 14.63 20.33
N LEU A 250 -5.03 15.35 20.88
CA LEU A 250 -5.90 16.23 20.13
C LEU A 250 -5.14 17.47 19.60
N ARG A 251 -4.23 18.05 20.40
CA ARG A 251 -3.37 19.16 19.95
C ARG A 251 -2.49 18.73 18.77
N PHE A 252 -1.84 17.57 18.88
CA PHE A 252 -1.00 17.04 17.81
C PHE A 252 -1.80 16.78 16.52
N GLN A 253 -3.02 16.24 16.64
CA GLN A 253 -3.91 16.08 15.48
C GLN A 253 -4.26 17.41 14.84
N LYS A 254 -4.65 18.42 15.62
CA LYS A 254 -4.95 19.76 15.11
C LYS A 254 -3.75 20.41 14.42
N GLU A 255 -2.56 20.34 15.02
CA GLU A 255 -1.33 20.86 14.42
C GLU A 255 -1.00 20.16 13.09
N SER A 256 -1.18 18.83 13.03
CA SER A 256 -1.00 18.05 11.80
C SER A 256 -2.03 18.44 10.73
N GLU A 257 -3.29 18.63 11.11
CA GLU A 257 -4.36 19.06 10.21
C GLU A 257 -4.09 20.48 9.68
N GLU A 258 -3.69 21.41 10.54
CA GLU A 258 -3.30 22.77 10.17
C GLU A 258 -2.08 22.77 9.24
N ALA A 259 -1.08 21.94 9.52
CA ALA A 259 0.10 21.81 8.66
C ALA A 259 -0.27 21.26 7.28
N LEU A 260 -1.15 20.25 7.23
CA LEU A 260 -1.68 19.72 5.97
C LEU A 260 -2.46 20.79 5.21
N GLN A 261 -3.32 21.55 5.90
CA GLN A 261 -4.12 22.62 5.33
C GLN A 261 -3.23 23.71 4.71
N ARG A 262 -2.16 24.12 5.41
CA ARG A 262 -1.17 25.07 4.87
C ARG A 262 -0.53 24.57 3.58
N ARG A 263 -0.13 23.29 3.53
CA ARG A 263 0.44 22.68 2.30
C ARG A 263 -0.55 22.68 1.14
N VAL A 264 -1.82 22.40 1.42
CA VAL A 264 -2.90 22.45 0.42
C VAL A 264 -3.09 23.88 -0.09
N ASP A 265 -3.09 24.87 0.78
CA ASP A 265 -3.28 26.27 0.41
C ASP A 265 -2.08 26.84 -0.35
N ASP A 266 -0.85 26.46 0.00
CA ASP A 266 0.35 26.77 -0.78
C ASP A 266 0.28 26.15 -2.17
N ALA A 267 -0.11 24.87 -2.28
CA ALA A 267 -0.29 24.22 -3.57
C ALA A 267 -1.37 24.91 -4.43
N ARG A 268 -2.47 25.35 -3.81
CA ARG A 268 -3.52 26.14 -4.48
C ARG A 268 -2.98 27.48 -4.96
N LYS A 269 -2.16 28.17 -4.16
CA LYS A 269 -1.52 29.44 -4.55
C LYS A 269 -0.60 29.25 -5.75
N MET A 270 0.28 28.25 -5.70
CA MET A 270 1.17 27.90 -6.81
C MET A 270 0.40 27.55 -8.08
N SER A 271 -0.71 26.82 -7.95
CA SER A 271 -1.59 26.51 -9.08
C SER A 271 -2.25 27.76 -9.68
N LYS A 272 -2.73 28.69 -8.84
CA LYS A 272 -3.28 29.98 -9.29
C LYS A 272 -2.24 30.82 -10.03
N ASP A 273 -1.01 30.90 -9.52
CA ASP A 273 0.05 31.68 -10.15
C ASP A 273 0.50 31.07 -11.48
N ARG A 274 0.63 29.73 -11.56
CA ARG A 274 0.83 29.02 -12.84
C ARG A 274 -0.31 29.29 -13.82
N SER A 275 -1.56 29.28 -13.37
CA SER A 275 -2.72 29.55 -14.21
C SER A 275 -2.70 30.97 -14.79
N LYS A 276 -2.23 31.97 -14.05
CA LYS A 276 -2.06 33.34 -14.58
C LYS A 276 -1.04 33.38 -15.71
N HIS A 277 0.14 32.81 -15.49
CA HIS A 277 1.18 32.75 -16.53
C HIS A 277 0.76 31.93 -17.75
N ASP A 278 0.05 30.82 -17.54
CA ASP A 278 -0.47 30.01 -18.64
C ASP A 278 -1.53 30.77 -19.44
N LYS A 279 -2.42 31.53 -18.79
CA LYS A 279 -3.39 32.40 -19.47
C LYS A 279 -2.69 33.46 -20.31
N GLU A 280 -1.68 34.14 -19.78
CA GLU A 280 -0.88 35.12 -20.52
C GLU A 280 -0.16 34.47 -21.71
N ARG A 281 0.49 33.32 -21.50
CA ARG A 281 1.18 32.58 -22.57
C ARG A 281 0.23 32.15 -23.68
N VAL A 282 -0.96 31.68 -23.32
CA VAL A 282 -1.99 31.29 -24.30
C VAL A 282 -2.47 32.52 -25.07
N ARG A 283 -2.78 33.62 -24.39
CA ARG A 283 -3.17 34.88 -25.03
C ARG A 283 -2.11 35.36 -26.03
N TYR A 284 -0.85 35.43 -25.61
CA TYR A 284 0.26 35.81 -26.48
C TYR A 284 0.39 34.89 -27.70
N ARG A 285 0.29 33.57 -27.51
CA ARG A 285 0.34 32.61 -28.63
C ARG A 285 -0.85 32.73 -29.57
N THR A 286 -2.05 33.00 -29.05
CA THR A 286 -3.23 33.22 -29.89
C THR A 286 -3.09 34.49 -30.72
N GLU A 287 -2.63 35.59 -30.13
CA GLU A 287 -2.39 36.84 -30.83
C GLU A 287 -1.32 36.67 -31.92
N LEU A 288 -0.21 36.00 -31.59
CA LEU A 288 0.85 35.69 -32.55
C LEU A 288 0.34 34.84 -33.71
N PHE A 289 -0.50 33.84 -33.44
CA PHE A 289 -1.12 33.02 -34.47
C PHE A 289 -2.00 33.85 -35.40
N TYR A 290 -2.87 34.71 -34.85
CA TYR A 290 -3.71 35.58 -35.67
C TYR A 290 -2.92 36.62 -36.46
N ALA A 291 -1.84 37.17 -35.90
CA ALA A 291 -0.95 38.08 -36.59
C ALA A 291 -0.27 37.41 -37.79
N ASN A 292 0.32 36.22 -37.60
CA ASN A 292 0.94 35.45 -38.68
C ASN A 292 -0.08 35.03 -39.75
N GLN A 293 -1.29 34.68 -39.35
CA GLN A 293 -2.36 34.34 -40.28
C GLN A 293 -2.78 35.56 -41.11
N LYS A 294 -2.92 36.73 -40.49
CA LYS A 294 -3.23 37.98 -41.17
C LYS A 294 -2.13 38.36 -42.16
N GLU A 295 -0.88 38.31 -41.73
CA GLU A 295 0.28 38.61 -42.60
C GLU A 295 0.32 37.65 -43.81
N ARG A 296 0.08 36.36 -43.61
CA ARG A 296 0.01 35.39 -44.71
C ARG A 296 -1.11 35.73 -45.70
N ARG A 297 -2.29 36.14 -45.21
CA ARG A 297 -3.40 36.58 -46.08
C ARG A 297 -3.04 37.83 -46.87
N GLU A 298 -2.42 38.82 -46.22
CA GLU A 298 -1.97 40.05 -46.89
C GLU A 298 -0.91 39.78 -47.96
N ARG A 299 0.07 38.91 -47.68
CA ARG A 299 1.07 38.48 -48.68
C ARG A 299 0.40 37.79 -49.87
N MET A 300 -0.56 36.91 -49.64
CA MET A 300 -1.32 36.25 -50.72
C MET A 300 -2.14 37.24 -51.56
N LEU A 301 -2.73 38.26 -50.92
CA LEU A 301 -3.46 39.32 -51.64
C LEU A 301 -2.52 40.15 -52.50
N LYS A 302 -1.36 40.58 -51.97
CA LYS A 302 -0.35 41.32 -52.73
C LYS A 302 0.13 40.53 -53.95
N LEU A 303 0.47 39.25 -53.77
CA LEU A 303 0.86 38.38 -54.88
C LEU A 303 -0.24 38.29 -55.94
N ARG A 304 -1.52 38.19 -55.55
CA ARG A 304 -2.65 38.16 -56.48
C ARG A 304 -2.81 39.48 -57.24
N GLU A 305 -2.57 40.62 -56.60
CA GLU A 305 -2.59 41.94 -57.24
C GLU A 305 -1.43 42.09 -58.24
N GLU A 306 -0.22 41.67 -57.85
CA GLU A 306 0.96 41.64 -58.73
C GLU A 306 0.75 40.72 -59.94
N GLU A 307 0.16 39.54 -59.73
CA GLU A 307 -0.21 38.58 -60.79
C GLU A 307 -1.22 39.20 -61.75
N LYS A 308 -2.28 39.86 -61.25
CA LYS A 308 -3.25 40.59 -62.08
C LYS A 308 -2.58 41.71 -62.87
N ALA A 309 -1.72 42.50 -62.24
CA ALA A 309 -0.97 43.56 -62.92
C ALA A 309 -0.02 42.98 -63.99
N ARG A 310 0.61 41.84 -63.71
CA ARG A 310 1.42 41.09 -64.69
C ARG A 310 0.57 40.61 -65.86
N GLN A 311 -0.60 40.01 -65.59
CA GLN A 311 -1.54 39.56 -66.62
C GLN A 311 -2.00 40.74 -67.48
N HIS A 312 -2.40 41.86 -66.88
CA HIS A 312 -2.78 43.06 -67.62
C HIS A 312 -1.65 43.57 -68.52
N ARG A 313 -0.39 43.59 -68.05
CA ARG A 313 0.76 43.94 -68.89
C ARG A 313 0.96 42.97 -70.04
N LEU A 314 0.85 41.66 -69.79
CA LEU A 314 0.94 40.64 -70.84
C LEU A 314 -0.20 40.76 -71.85
N ASP A 315 -1.42 41.07 -71.41
CA ASP A 315 -2.57 41.24 -72.30
C ASP A 315 -2.44 42.50 -73.16
N GLN A 316 -1.86 43.58 -72.63
CA GLN A 316 -1.49 44.75 -73.45
C GLN A 316 -0.45 44.39 -74.50
N LEU A 317 0.59 43.64 -74.14
CA LEU A 317 1.60 43.16 -75.09
C LEU A 317 0.98 42.22 -76.13
N ARG A 318 0.11 41.30 -75.73
CA ARG A 318 -0.63 40.41 -76.65
C ARG A 318 -1.43 41.22 -77.65
N LYS A 319 -2.17 42.24 -77.21
CA LYS A 319 -2.92 43.13 -78.11
C LYS A 319 -2.02 43.90 -79.08
N GLN A 320 -0.80 44.26 -78.68
CA GLN A 320 0.17 44.93 -79.55
C GLN A 320 0.81 43.98 -80.56
N VAL A 321 1.07 42.73 -80.16
CA VAL A 321 1.76 41.70 -80.97
C VAL A 321 0.78 40.83 -81.76
N GLN A 322 -0.53 40.96 -81.53
CA GLN A 322 -1.57 40.25 -82.28
C GLN A 322 -1.62 40.76 -83.73
N GLU A 323 -0.65 40.33 -84.53
CA GLU A 323 -0.73 40.33 -85.97
C GLU A 323 -1.83 39.33 -86.36
N ASN A 324 -2.84 39.80 -87.11
CA ASN A 324 -3.84 38.94 -87.73
C ASN A 324 -3.14 38.09 -88.80
N LEU A 325 -2.57 36.97 -88.38
CA LEU A 325 -2.02 36.00 -89.30
C LEU A 325 -3.06 34.89 -89.48
N ASP A 326 -3.67 34.83 -90.66
CA ASP A 326 -4.59 33.75 -91.09
C ASP A 326 -3.86 32.41 -91.12
N HIS A 327 -3.74 31.77 -89.95
CA HIS A 327 -3.17 30.44 -89.83
C HIS A 327 -4.29 29.41 -89.92
N PRO A 328 -4.17 28.40 -90.81
CA PRO A 328 -5.21 27.38 -90.95
C PRO A 328 -5.35 26.57 -89.65
N PRO A 329 -6.59 26.20 -89.26
CA PRO A 329 -6.90 25.52 -87.99
C PRO A 329 -6.17 24.19 -87.82
N ASP A 330 -5.75 23.55 -88.92
CA ASP A 330 -5.06 22.27 -88.91
C ASP A 330 -3.64 22.33 -88.32
N ARG A 331 -3.00 23.52 -88.25
CA ARG A 331 -1.68 23.69 -87.62
C ARG A 331 -1.71 23.38 -86.11
N ILE A 332 -2.86 23.54 -85.46
CA ILE A 332 -3.05 23.27 -84.03
C ILE A 332 -3.00 21.76 -83.76
N HIS A 333 -3.40 20.94 -84.74
CA HIS A 333 -3.48 19.49 -84.63
C HIS A 333 -2.20 18.78 -85.10
N GLN A 334 -1.24 19.50 -85.67
CA GLN A 334 0.05 18.93 -86.05
C GLN A 334 0.94 18.77 -84.83
N ASP A 335 1.64 17.64 -84.75
CA ASP A 335 2.67 17.46 -83.74
C ASP A 335 3.71 18.56 -83.87
N THR A 336 3.93 19.31 -82.79
CA THR A 336 5.07 20.22 -82.73
C THR A 336 6.37 19.43 -82.84
N VAL A 337 7.45 20.07 -83.28
CA VAL A 337 8.80 19.45 -83.33
C VAL A 337 9.18 18.82 -81.98
N ALA A 338 8.73 19.41 -80.86
CA ALA A 338 8.93 18.86 -79.52
C ALA A 338 7.97 17.70 -79.14
N SER A 339 6.81 17.58 -79.78
CA SER A 339 5.91 16.42 -79.68
C SER A 339 6.43 15.26 -80.52
N GLN A 340 6.85 15.54 -81.76
CA GLN A 340 7.54 14.59 -82.63
C GLN A 340 8.81 14.05 -81.99
N ALA A 341 9.70 14.91 -81.49
CA ALA A 341 10.92 14.47 -80.79
C ALA A 341 10.64 13.63 -79.55
N ARG A 342 9.53 13.87 -78.83
CA ARG A 342 9.11 13.02 -77.69
C ARG A 342 8.55 11.69 -78.14
N LYS A 343 7.74 11.66 -79.21
CA LYS A 343 7.22 10.42 -79.80
C LYS A 343 8.37 9.56 -80.37
N GLU A 344 9.34 10.20 -81.02
CA GLU A 344 10.56 9.58 -81.56
C GLU A 344 11.45 9.05 -80.42
N ALA A 345 11.68 9.83 -79.36
CA ALA A 345 12.41 9.37 -78.17
C ALA A 345 11.69 8.22 -77.44
N SER A 346 10.35 8.18 -77.45
CA SER A 346 9.58 7.04 -76.94
C SER A 346 9.58 5.83 -77.88
N SER A 347 9.76 6.01 -79.20
CA SER A 347 9.88 4.89 -80.16
C SER A 347 11.29 4.29 -80.22
N GLU A 348 12.32 5.08 -79.91
CA GLU A 348 13.73 4.64 -79.89
C GLU A 348 14.25 4.23 -78.50
N GLY A 349 13.45 4.40 -77.45
CA GLY A 349 13.81 4.00 -76.09
C GLY A 349 12.64 3.32 -75.41
N LEU A 350 12.76 2.01 -75.16
CA LEU A 350 12.00 1.27 -74.15
C LEU A 350 11.77 2.20 -72.95
N ALA A 351 10.51 2.59 -72.69
CA ALA A 351 10.18 3.34 -71.50
C ALA A 351 10.79 2.61 -70.30
N LEU A 352 11.88 3.15 -69.74
CA LEU A 352 12.72 2.42 -68.79
C LEU A 352 11.90 2.21 -67.53
N LYS A 353 11.37 1.00 -67.38
CA LYS A 353 10.64 0.59 -66.20
C LYS A 353 11.54 0.84 -64.99
N ALA A 354 11.06 1.63 -64.03
CA ALA A 354 11.74 1.81 -62.76
C ALA A 354 11.95 0.43 -62.12
N LEU A 355 13.20 0.11 -61.77
CA LEU A 355 13.54 -1.19 -61.17
C LEU A 355 13.07 -1.30 -59.71
N HIS A 356 12.80 -0.16 -59.07
CA HIS A 356 12.37 -0.08 -57.68
C HIS A 356 11.05 0.69 -57.58
N GLU A 357 10.15 0.24 -56.72
CA GLU A 357 8.93 0.97 -56.38
C GLU A 357 9.29 2.17 -55.49
N LEU A 358 9.10 3.38 -56.02
CA LEU A 358 9.38 4.63 -55.31
C LEU A 358 8.07 5.24 -54.81
N ARG A 359 8.01 5.55 -53.51
CA ARG A 359 6.86 6.16 -52.85
C ARG A 359 7.17 7.58 -52.40
N THR A 360 7.74 8.36 -53.32
CA THR A 360 8.14 9.76 -53.09
C THR A 360 7.37 10.68 -54.03
N VAL A 361 7.01 11.87 -53.53
CA VAL A 361 6.22 12.86 -54.28
C VAL A 361 7.11 13.88 -54.98
N LEU A 362 8.36 14.04 -54.53
CA LEU A 362 9.28 15.05 -55.02
C LEU A 362 10.48 14.43 -55.74
N ASP A 363 10.81 14.97 -56.91
CA ASP A 363 11.96 14.50 -57.74
C ASP A 363 13.30 14.58 -57.01
N ALA A 364 13.48 15.60 -56.16
CA ALA A 364 14.69 15.72 -55.35
C ALA A 364 14.84 14.59 -54.31
N GLU A 365 13.74 13.94 -53.91
CA GLU A 365 13.75 12.80 -53.00
C GLU A 365 14.05 11.49 -53.72
N VAL A 366 13.66 11.37 -55.00
CA VAL A 366 13.98 10.22 -55.87
C VAL A 366 15.50 10.03 -55.98
N HIS A 367 16.23 11.11 -56.22
CA HIS A 367 17.69 11.09 -56.37
C HIS A 367 18.44 10.91 -55.04
N ARG A 368 17.74 10.98 -53.89
CA ARG A 368 18.35 10.70 -52.57
C ARG A 368 18.37 9.21 -52.25
N ASP A 369 17.52 8.41 -52.89
CA ASP A 369 17.52 6.96 -52.67
C ASP A 369 18.81 6.35 -53.25
N PRO A 370 19.63 5.67 -52.42
CA PRO A 370 20.88 5.09 -52.88
C PRO A 370 20.68 4.03 -53.97
N ARG A 371 19.52 3.35 -54.01
CA ARG A 371 19.19 2.34 -55.03
C ARG A 371 19.02 2.97 -56.40
N VAL A 372 18.32 4.10 -56.48
CA VAL A 372 18.08 4.84 -57.72
C VAL A 372 19.40 5.40 -58.25
N ARG A 373 20.23 5.93 -57.36
CA ARG A 373 21.55 6.43 -57.73
C ARG A 373 22.45 5.34 -58.29
N LEU A 374 22.55 4.19 -57.60
CA LEU A 374 23.37 3.09 -58.08
C LEU A 374 22.87 2.56 -59.41
N GLU A 375 21.56 2.39 -59.54
CA GLU A 375 20.91 1.95 -60.76
C GLU A 375 21.24 2.89 -61.93
N GLN A 376 21.11 4.20 -61.73
CA GLN A 376 21.48 5.20 -62.73
C GLN A 376 22.94 5.08 -63.14
N GLN A 377 23.86 4.91 -62.18
CA GLN A 377 25.28 4.71 -62.47
C GLN A 377 25.56 3.42 -63.25
N LEU A 378 24.84 2.33 -62.95
CA LEU A 378 24.95 1.07 -63.69
C LEU A 378 24.39 1.18 -65.11
N ARG A 379 23.36 2.00 -65.33
CA ARG A 379 22.87 2.33 -66.69
C ARG A 379 23.87 3.17 -67.47
N GLU A 380 24.41 4.22 -66.86
CA GLU A 380 25.42 5.09 -67.48
C GLU A 380 26.68 4.29 -67.86
N ALA A 381 27.06 3.30 -67.04
CA ALA A 381 28.16 2.40 -67.32
C ALA A 381 27.81 1.25 -68.30
N GLY A 382 26.55 1.12 -68.73
CA GLY A 382 26.08 0.02 -69.59
C GLY A 382 26.12 -1.37 -68.94
N LEU A 383 26.26 -1.45 -67.61
CA LEU A 383 26.45 -2.70 -66.86
C LEU A 383 25.17 -3.25 -66.24
N LEU A 384 24.02 -2.61 -66.45
CA LEU A 384 22.76 -2.97 -65.78
C LEU A 384 22.35 -4.44 -65.99
N ASN A 385 22.64 -5.02 -67.16
CA ASN A 385 22.28 -6.40 -67.49
C ASN A 385 23.30 -7.46 -67.01
N SER A 386 24.43 -7.02 -66.46
CA SER A 386 25.49 -7.92 -65.95
C SER A 386 25.04 -8.70 -64.72
N ASP A 387 25.65 -9.87 -64.48
CA ASP A 387 25.41 -10.65 -63.25
C ASP A 387 25.84 -9.86 -62.01
N TYR A 388 26.85 -8.99 -62.14
CA TYR A 388 27.30 -8.08 -61.09
C TYR A 388 26.21 -7.09 -60.68
N ALA A 389 25.59 -6.40 -61.65
CA ALA A 389 24.50 -5.47 -61.37
C ALA A 389 23.31 -6.17 -60.69
N ARG A 390 22.96 -7.38 -61.15
CA ARG A 390 21.91 -8.20 -60.52
C ARG A 390 22.23 -8.56 -59.08
N HIS A 391 23.48 -8.95 -58.80
CA HIS A 391 23.93 -9.27 -57.45
C HIS A 391 23.89 -8.06 -56.51
N VAL A 392 24.48 -6.93 -56.93
CA VAL A 392 24.56 -5.73 -56.08
C VAL A 392 23.17 -5.12 -55.84
N LEU A 393 22.33 -5.02 -56.87
CA LEU A 393 20.96 -4.49 -56.71
C LEU A 393 20.10 -5.39 -55.81
N SER A 394 20.30 -6.71 -55.83
CA SER A 394 19.57 -7.64 -54.95
C SER A 394 19.93 -7.47 -53.46
N GLN A 395 21.13 -7.00 -53.15
CA GLN A 395 21.59 -6.78 -51.78
C GLN A 395 21.15 -5.42 -51.21
N MET A 396 20.65 -4.52 -52.06
CA MET A 396 20.25 -3.18 -51.61
C MET A 396 18.79 -3.15 -51.16
N HIS A 397 18.59 -2.86 -49.88
CA HIS A 397 17.26 -2.66 -49.30
C HIS A 397 16.87 -1.18 -49.24
N ALA A 398 15.56 -0.91 -49.17
CA ALA A 398 15.07 0.44 -48.96
C ALA A 398 15.59 1.00 -47.63
N PRO A 399 16.06 2.27 -47.57
CA PRO A 399 16.58 2.85 -46.33
C PRO A 399 15.51 3.02 -45.24
N ARG A 400 14.23 2.97 -45.61
CA ARG A 400 13.09 3.02 -44.70
C ARG A 400 11.99 2.08 -45.18
N GLU A 401 11.41 1.35 -44.24
CA GLU A 401 10.19 0.61 -44.49
C GLU A 401 9.03 1.57 -44.79
N PRO A 402 8.12 1.20 -45.70
CA PRO A 402 6.91 1.99 -45.94
C PRO A 402 6.10 2.08 -44.65
N ARG A 403 5.53 3.26 -44.36
CA ARG A 403 4.66 3.43 -43.18
C ARG A 403 3.43 2.53 -43.34
N LYS A 404 2.93 1.98 -42.23
CA LYS A 404 1.76 1.09 -42.18
C LYS A 404 0.53 1.65 -42.93
N ASP A 405 0.34 2.96 -42.88
CA ASP A 405 -0.78 3.65 -43.51
C ASP A 405 -0.64 3.85 -45.04
N THR A 406 0.53 3.53 -45.61
CA THR A 406 0.80 3.66 -47.05
C THR A 406 0.22 2.49 -47.85
N VAL A 407 -0.18 1.41 -47.19
CA VAL A 407 -0.91 0.30 -47.80
C VAL A 407 -2.38 0.54 -47.49
N SER A 408 -3.15 1.01 -48.47
CA SER A 408 -4.61 1.12 -48.31
C SER A 408 -5.20 -0.29 -48.25
N SER A 409 -5.87 -0.63 -47.16
CA SER A 409 -6.56 -1.91 -46.96
C SER A 409 -7.71 -2.16 -47.94
N LEU A 410 -8.07 -1.17 -48.77
CA LEU A 410 -9.16 -1.24 -49.73
C LEU A 410 -8.85 -2.09 -50.97
N PHE A 411 -7.58 -2.39 -51.26
CA PHE A 411 -7.17 -3.13 -52.48
C PHE A 411 -6.50 -4.49 -52.20
N LEU A 412 -6.58 -4.99 -50.96
CA LEU A 412 -6.00 -6.30 -50.60
C LEU A 412 -6.87 -7.50 -51.03
N GLN A 413 -8.05 -7.28 -51.61
CA GLN A 413 -8.93 -8.37 -52.07
C GLN A 413 -8.56 -8.94 -53.46
N ASP A 414 -7.70 -8.27 -54.23
CA ASP A 414 -7.43 -8.65 -55.63
C ASP A 414 -6.13 -9.45 -55.83
N LEU A 415 -5.44 -9.85 -54.76
CA LEU A 415 -4.15 -10.57 -54.83
C LEU A 415 -4.19 -12.03 -54.38
N GLU A 416 -5.38 -12.60 -54.14
CA GLU A 416 -5.58 -14.02 -53.78
C GLU A 416 -6.19 -14.89 -54.89
N ASN A 417 -6.15 -14.46 -56.16
CA ASN A 417 -6.54 -15.30 -57.31
C ASN A 417 -5.38 -15.65 -58.23
#